data_AF-A0A0P1I9A5-F1
#
_entry.id   AF-A0A0P1I9A5-F1
#
_cell.length_a   1.000
_cell.length_b   1.000
_cell.length_c   1.000
_cell.angle_alpha   90.00
_cell.angle_beta   90.00
_cell.angle_gamma   90.00
#
_symmetry.space_group_name_H-M   'P 1'
#
loop_
_entity.id
_entity.type
_entity.pdbx_description
1 polymer ?
#
loop_
_entity_poly.entity_id
_entity_poly.type
_entity_poly.pdbx_seq_one_letter_code
_entity_poly.pdbx_strand_id
1 'polypeptide(L)'
;MTESTNQDLSGLLLTTAEVVKTAGAMIRAEFHRPAGPRGTLHKAVIDNEVEAFLKAQLVSLHPASWLGEETERTEVHGPDTWVVDPHDGTADFMKGLRGSAISVALLRNDEPVLGVVFAPTAPDDKGDLICWARGEDLTRNGLTIKPTMDRKQLIVGLNADAADYAFANHVNLGGARVRALPSPAYRLALASVGEIDAAISLVNGLAPWDIAGGHALLIGAGKTLTQRNGRVVDYKSETFNGVIAGAPDIVERLKSAKIEPHPKSRRTPASPKVRIQMADTLARAQGTLLGQLAGDALGSFVEFQDAATIAHQHPEGVVELSDGGTWNLIAGQPTDDGEMALALARSLCAQECFDTEHVKQSYIDWRRSRPFDIGMTTSRAISALETGSDVSFDSQANGALMRASPIGVFAHGNPELASEIARKDAHLTHPNRVTVAANSAFAAAISIGTAGANEEEMWSAAYAYSGENSGGDVVRKRLIDARTKRPAEYQHQMGWVLTAFQNAFYCLMAGKSLRDAVVSTVAQGGDTDTNAAICGALVGARQGRDAVPLQWRNAVLTCRPIEGKGIRHPRPKAFWPDDTLELAEALLAANR
;
A
#
# COMPACT_ATOMS: atom_id res chain seq x y z
N MET A 1 44.95 9.22 7.27
CA MET A 1 44.00 9.73 8.29
C MET A 1 42.54 9.48 7.91
N THR A 2 42.22 8.99 6.71
CA THR A 2 40.83 8.76 6.23
C THR A 2 40.33 7.32 6.46
N GLU A 3 41.19 6.31 6.50
CA GLU A 3 40.76 4.91 6.72
C GLU A 3 40.40 4.60 8.18
N SER A 4 41.13 5.13 9.17
CA SER A 4 40.84 4.84 10.59
C SER A 4 39.60 5.57 11.12
N THR A 5 39.25 6.73 10.54
CA THR A 5 38.03 7.48 10.88
C THR A 5 36.78 6.89 10.22
N ASN A 6 36.92 6.23 9.06
CA ASN A 6 35.81 5.50 8.42
C ASN A 6 35.52 4.16 9.12
N GLN A 7 36.55 3.44 9.60
CA GLN A 7 36.35 2.22 10.40
C GLN A 7 35.58 2.45 11.70
N ASP A 8 35.69 3.64 12.29
CA ASP A 8 34.97 4.04 13.51
C ASP A 8 33.45 4.21 13.28
N LEU A 9 33.05 4.82 12.15
CA LEU A 9 31.64 5.06 11.84
C LEU A 9 30.87 3.79 11.46
N SER A 10 31.53 2.81 10.85
CA SER A 10 30.92 1.54 10.46
C SER A 10 30.41 0.74 11.67
N GLY A 11 31.28 0.54 12.66
CA GLY A 11 30.92 -0.13 13.91
C GLY A 11 29.89 0.66 14.73
N LEU A 12 30.01 2.00 14.72
CA LEU A 12 29.04 2.88 15.35
C LEU A 12 27.66 2.75 14.71
N LEU A 13 27.55 2.77 13.38
CA LEU A 13 26.27 2.62 12.65
C LEU A 13 25.55 1.33 13.01
N LEU A 14 26.26 0.20 13.01
CA LEU A 14 25.67 -1.10 13.36
C LEU A 14 25.11 -1.09 14.78
N THR A 15 25.87 -0.56 15.74
CA THR A 15 25.45 -0.52 17.15
C THR A 15 24.30 0.47 17.37
N THR A 16 24.35 1.65 16.74
CA THR A 16 23.26 2.63 16.74
C THR A 16 21.97 2.03 16.15
N ALA A 17 22.06 1.27 15.06
CA ALA A 17 20.91 0.61 14.45
C ALA A 17 20.23 -0.39 15.41
N GLU A 18 20.99 -1.18 16.18
CA GLU A 18 20.44 -2.09 17.18
C GLU A 18 19.79 -1.37 18.37
N VAL A 19 20.39 -0.26 18.82
CA VAL A 19 19.78 0.61 19.85
C VAL A 19 18.45 1.17 19.35
N VAL A 20 18.40 1.67 18.11
CA VAL A 20 17.17 2.22 17.50
C VAL A 20 16.11 1.13 17.30
N LYS A 21 16.48 -0.10 16.90
CA LYS A 21 15.53 -1.23 16.83
C LYS A 21 14.91 -1.52 18.20
N THR A 22 15.70 -1.48 19.26
CA THR A 22 15.23 -1.68 20.64
C THR A 22 14.23 -0.59 21.04
N ALA A 23 14.55 0.67 20.77
CA ALA A 23 13.64 1.79 20.97
C ALA A 23 12.34 1.63 20.15
N GLY A 24 12.44 1.17 18.90
CA GLY A 24 11.27 0.95 18.05
C GLY A 24 10.35 -0.18 18.56
N ALA A 25 10.90 -1.17 19.28
CA ALA A 25 10.07 -2.16 19.97
C ALA A 25 9.22 -1.54 21.09
N MET A 26 9.72 -0.49 21.76
CA MET A 26 8.96 0.26 22.77
C MET A 26 7.79 1.02 22.10
N ILE A 27 8.04 1.72 20.99
CA ILE A 27 6.99 2.42 20.21
C ILE A 27 5.94 1.42 19.71
N ARG A 28 6.37 0.28 19.18
CA ARG A 28 5.47 -0.80 18.73
C ARG A 28 4.58 -1.30 19.86
N ALA A 29 5.15 -1.55 21.04
CA ALA A 29 4.38 -1.98 22.21
C ALA A 29 3.35 -0.92 22.64
N GLU A 30 3.71 0.37 22.55
CA GLU A 30 2.79 1.48 22.83
C GLU A 30 1.66 1.57 21.80
N PHE A 31 1.97 1.40 20.50
CA PHE A 31 1.00 1.44 19.40
C PHE A 31 -0.13 0.43 19.59
N HIS A 32 0.21 -0.73 20.13
CA HIS A 32 -0.66 -1.90 20.24
C HIS A 32 -1.34 -2.06 21.59
N ARG A 33 -1.27 -1.05 22.46
CA ARG A 33 -1.97 -1.08 23.74
C ARG A 33 -3.48 -1.25 23.52
N PRO A 34 -4.18 -2.05 24.35
CA PRO A 34 -5.62 -2.28 24.20
C PRO A 34 -6.47 -0.99 24.22
N ALA A 35 -6.05 0.01 24.99
CA ALA A 35 -6.72 1.32 25.06
C ALA A 35 -6.21 2.33 24.03
N GLY A 36 -5.35 1.90 23.11
CA GLY A 36 -4.53 2.76 22.27
C GLY A 36 -3.33 3.37 23.03
N PRO A 37 -2.49 4.13 22.32
CA PRO A 37 -1.34 4.80 22.91
C PRO A 37 -1.70 5.76 24.05
N ARG A 38 -0.85 5.82 25.08
CA ARG A 38 -0.95 6.79 26.18
C ARG A 38 -0.52 8.16 25.70
N GLY A 39 -1.27 9.20 26.06
CA GLY A 39 -0.87 10.59 25.85
C GLY A 39 -2.03 11.50 25.51
N THR A 40 -1.71 12.57 24.78
CA THR A 40 -2.65 13.55 24.24
C THR A 40 -2.62 13.50 22.71
N LEU A 41 -3.45 14.28 22.03
CA LEU A 41 -3.54 14.27 20.57
C LEU A 41 -2.20 14.54 19.85
N HIS A 42 -1.29 15.29 20.50
CA HIS A 42 -0.03 15.74 19.89
C HIS A 42 1.22 15.21 20.59
N LYS A 43 1.07 14.44 21.67
CA LYS A 43 2.20 13.97 22.48
C LYS A 43 1.89 12.61 23.07
N ALA A 44 2.76 11.63 22.86
CA ALA A 44 2.63 10.32 23.49
C ALA A 44 3.53 10.26 24.73
N VAL A 45 3.12 9.48 25.73
CA VAL A 45 3.95 9.29 26.94
C VAL A 45 5.27 8.58 26.59
N ILE A 46 5.23 7.70 25.60
CA ILE A 46 6.37 6.91 25.13
C ILE A 46 7.51 7.78 24.57
N ASP A 47 7.24 9.00 24.12
CA ASP A 47 8.22 9.90 23.50
C ASP A 47 9.38 10.19 24.48
N ASN A 48 9.03 10.56 25.72
CA ASN A 48 10.00 10.80 26.80
C ASN A 48 10.74 9.53 27.23
N GLU A 49 10.02 8.39 27.28
CA GLU A 49 10.58 7.10 27.69
C GLU A 49 11.63 6.62 26.66
N VAL A 50 11.34 6.80 25.36
CA VAL A 50 12.22 6.46 24.25
C VAL A 50 13.42 7.40 24.18
N GLU A 51 13.22 8.72 24.32
CA GLU A 51 14.35 9.64 24.27
C GLU A 51 15.34 9.40 25.42
N ALA A 52 14.84 9.19 26.64
CA ALA A 52 15.69 8.90 27.79
C ALA A 52 16.53 7.63 27.56
N PHE A 53 15.93 6.59 26.99
CA PHE A 53 16.64 5.37 26.59
C PHE A 53 17.71 5.64 25.52
N LEU A 54 17.33 6.31 24.42
CA LEU A 54 18.24 6.64 23.31
C LEU A 54 19.42 7.49 23.81
N LYS A 55 19.17 8.53 24.61
CA LYS A 55 20.21 9.40 25.18
C LYS A 55 21.21 8.61 26.01
N ALA A 56 20.72 7.75 26.91
CA ALA A 56 21.59 6.94 27.76
C ALA A 56 22.47 5.98 26.94
N GLN A 57 21.89 5.30 25.95
CA GLN A 57 22.61 4.32 25.13
C GLN A 57 23.59 4.99 24.15
N LEU A 58 23.15 6.01 23.41
CA LEU A 58 23.94 6.63 22.35
C LEU A 58 25.11 7.45 22.90
N VAL A 59 24.92 8.18 24.00
CA VAL A 59 26.01 8.94 24.65
C VAL A 59 27.02 8.00 25.31
N SER A 60 26.58 6.86 25.85
CA SER A 60 27.50 5.83 26.35
C SER A 60 28.28 5.15 25.24
N LEU A 61 27.66 4.98 24.07
CA LEU A 61 28.29 4.38 22.89
C LEU A 61 29.32 5.32 22.25
N HIS A 62 28.98 6.60 22.12
CA HIS A 62 29.83 7.64 21.58
C HIS A 62 29.58 8.97 22.30
N PRO A 63 30.49 9.40 23.19
CA PRO A 63 30.35 10.66 23.91
C PRO A 63 30.33 11.86 22.95
N ALA A 64 29.18 12.54 22.89
CA ALA A 64 28.93 13.67 22.00
C ALA A 64 27.89 14.61 22.64
N SER A 65 27.75 15.80 22.08
CA SER A 65 26.68 16.73 22.48
C SER A 65 25.31 16.12 22.15
N TRP A 66 24.26 16.56 22.82
CA TRP A 66 22.90 16.03 22.66
C TRP A 66 21.93 17.15 22.27
N LEU A 67 21.19 16.94 21.19
CA LEU A 67 20.07 17.74 20.75
C LEU A 67 18.88 16.81 20.46
N GLY A 68 17.96 16.70 21.43
CA GLY A 68 16.75 15.90 21.31
C GLY A 68 15.48 16.77 21.35
N GLU A 69 14.34 16.18 20.99
CA GLU A 69 13.04 16.87 21.00
C GLU A 69 12.48 17.03 22.43
N GLU A 70 12.62 15.99 23.26
CA GLU A 70 11.93 15.86 24.56
C GLU A 70 12.79 16.26 25.75
N THR A 71 14.12 16.13 25.65
CA THR A 71 15.05 16.41 26.75
C THR A 71 15.91 17.64 26.51
N GLU A 72 16.43 18.21 27.60
CA GLU A 72 17.32 19.37 27.51
C GLU A 72 18.59 19.08 26.71
N ARG A 73 18.99 20.07 25.90
CA ARG A 73 20.25 20.09 25.17
C ARG A 73 21.42 19.94 26.14
N THR A 74 22.40 19.14 25.76
CA THR A 74 23.63 18.96 26.54
C THR A 74 24.82 19.23 25.63
N GLU A 75 25.75 20.07 26.07
CA GLU A 75 26.97 20.36 25.33
C GLU A 75 28.17 19.73 26.02
N VAL A 76 29.02 19.07 25.24
CA VAL A 76 30.30 18.52 25.69
C VAL A 76 31.40 19.00 24.76
N HIS A 77 32.65 18.93 25.22
CA HIS A 77 33.79 19.32 24.38
C HIS A 77 34.00 18.31 23.25
N GLY A 78 33.81 18.73 22.01
CA GLY A 78 34.06 17.92 20.82
C GLY A 78 33.31 18.43 19.60
N PRO A 79 33.58 17.88 18.41
CA PRO A 79 32.92 18.29 17.17
C PRO A 79 31.58 17.59 16.93
N ASP A 80 31.26 16.57 17.72
CA ASP A 80 30.16 15.65 17.44
C ASP A 80 28.91 15.96 18.27
N THR A 81 27.74 15.85 17.64
CA THR A 81 26.42 16.05 18.26
C THR A 81 25.45 14.97 17.79
N TRP A 82 24.85 14.25 18.72
CA TRP A 82 23.66 13.43 18.46
C TRP A 82 22.44 14.34 18.30
N VAL A 83 21.74 14.20 17.18
CA VAL A 83 20.49 14.90 16.87
C VAL A 83 19.39 13.86 16.73
N VAL A 84 18.41 13.89 17.63
CA VAL A 84 17.44 12.79 17.80
C VAL A 84 16.01 13.29 17.89
N ASP A 85 15.14 12.73 17.06
CA ASP A 85 13.70 12.73 17.29
C ASP A 85 13.33 11.31 17.77
N PRO A 86 12.86 11.16 19.02
CA PRO A 86 12.52 9.86 19.56
C PRO A 86 11.26 9.27 18.91
N HIS A 87 10.39 10.09 18.31
CA HIS A 87 9.13 9.65 17.76
C HIS A 87 8.50 10.66 16.77
N ASP A 88 9.14 10.86 15.63
CA ASP A 88 8.67 11.78 14.60
C ASP A 88 7.31 11.33 14.04
N GLY A 89 6.35 12.25 13.97
CA GLY A 89 4.97 11.96 13.53
C GLY A 89 4.01 11.50 14.65
N THR A 90 4.32 11.77 15.93
CA THR A 90 3.48 11.42 17.10
C THR A 90 2.00 11.74 16.92
N ALA A 91 1.64 12.92 16.40
CA ALA A 91 0.21 13.29 16.28
C ALA A 91 -0.61 12.36 15.38
N ASP A 92 0.02 11.77 14.35
CA ASP A 92 -0.62 10.80 13.46
C ASP A 92 -0.56 9.38 14.03
N PHE A 93 0.51 9.04 14.75
CA PHE A 93 0.58 7.82 15.57
C PHE A 93 -0.54 7.77 16.61
N MET A 94 -0.87 8.89 17.27
CA MET A 94 -1.98 8.98 18.23
C MET A 94 -3.36 8.79 17.59
N LYS A 95 -3.48 9.02 16.27
CA LYS A 95 -4.68 8.67 15.47
C LYS A 95 -4.67 7.20 15.01
N GLY A 96 -3.61 6.47 15.36
CA GLY A 96 -3.36 5.09 14.97
C GLY A 96 -2.91 4.94 13.52
N LEU A 97 -2.29 5.95 12.91
CA LEU A 97 -1.66 5.80 11.59
C LEU A 97 -0.29 5.12 11.74
N ARG A 98 0.04 4.23 10.80
CA ARG A 98 1.38 3.63 10.70
C ARG A 98 2.32 4.62 10.00
N GLY A 99 3.58 4.64 10.41
CA GLY A 99 4.63 5.42 9.74
C GLY A 99 5.09 6.67 10.50
N SER A 100 4.89 6.73 11.82
CA SER A 100 5.81 7.47 12.68
C SER A 100 7.17 6.77 12.71
N ALA A 101 8.22 7.51 13.06
CA ALA A 101 9.58 6.99 13.00
C ALA A 101 10.48 7.55 14.10
N ILE A 102 11.50 6.78 14.45
CA ILE A 102 12.64 7.27 15.22
C ILE A 102 13.64 7.86 14.21
N SER A 103 14.14 9.07 14.45
CA SER A 103 15.16 9.74 13.64
C SER A 103 16.40 9.95 14.48
N VAL A 104 17.52 9.33 14.12
CA VAL A 104 18.81 9.52 14.79
C VAL A 104 19.85 9.95 13.77
N ALA A 105 20.57 11.04 14.05
CA ALA A 105 21.74 11.45 13.31
C ALA A 105 22.92 11.75 14.22
N LEU A 106 24.13 11.47 13.72
CA LEU A 106 25.35 12.06 14.25
C LEU A 106 25.79 13.18 13.31
N LEU A 107 25.90 14.40 13.85
CA LEU A 107 26.55 15.51 13.17
C LEU A 107 28.02 15.56 13.63
N ARG A 108 28.93 15.87 12.71
CA ARG A 108 30.34 16.18 12.99
C ARG A 108 30.67 17.52 12.36
N ASN A 109 31.01 18.52 13.17
CA ASN A 109 31.13 19.93 12.75
C ASN A 109 29.87 20.43 12.01
N ASP A 110 28.69 20.17 12.59
CA ASP A 110 27.38 20.53 12.05
C ASP A 110 27.01 19.87 10.71
N GLU A 111 27.77 18.86 10.25
CA GLU A 111 27.45 18.07 9.05
C GLU A 111 26.98 16.65 9.40
N PRO A 112 25.91 16.12 8.77
CA PRO A 112 25.51 14.73 9.00
C PRO A 112 26.57 13.74 8.50
N VAL A 113 26.98 12.82 9.38
CA VAL A 113 27.94 11.74 9.08
C VAL A 113 27.38 10.35 9.31
N LEU A 114 26.26 10.23 10.02
CA LEU A 114 25.57 8.98 10.32
C LEU A 114 24.08 9.28 10.43
N GLY A 115 23.24 8.42 9.86
CA GLY A 115 21.78 8.51 9.94
C GLY A 115 21.15 7.13 10.10
N VAL A 116 20.20 7.03 11.03
CA VAL A 116 19.33 5.88 11.23
C VAL A 116 17.90 6.39 11.36
N VAL A 117 17.03 6.00 10.43
CA VAL A 117 15.58 6.27 10.52
C VAL A 117 14.84 4.94 10.57
N PHE A 118 14.01 4.75 11.61
CA PHE A 118 13.24 3.52 11.79
C PHE A 118 11.76 3.82 11.95
N ALA A 119 10.94 3.33 11.02
CA ALA A 119 9.48 3.34 11.16
C ALA A 119 9.01 1.99 11.71
N PRO A 120 8.84 1.81 13.03
CA PRO A 120 8.67 0.48 13.61
C PRO A 120 7.37 -0.19 13.19
N THR A 121 6.30 0.56 12.95
CA THR A 121 4.96 0.03 12.65
C THR A 121 4.61 0.06 11.16
N ALA A 122 5.50 0.52 10.30
CA ALA A 122 5.24 0.68 8.87
C ALA A 122 6.20 -0.14 8.00
N PRO A 123 5.74 -0.59 6.82
CA PRO A 123 4.33 -0.65 6.38
C PRO A 123 3.48 -1.67 7.17
N ASP A 124 4.13 -2.51 7.96
CA ASP A 124 3.55 -3.44 8.93
C ASP A 124 4.48 -3.58 10.14
N ASP A 125 4.19 -4.55 11.02
CA ASP A 125 4.92 -4.78 12.26
C ASP A 125 6.31 -5.44 12.12
N LYS A 126 6.83 -5.62 10.90
CA LYS A 126 8.27 -5.86 10.70
C LYS A 126 9.08 -4.57 10.83
N GLY A 127 8.44 -3.43 10.56
CA GLY A 127 9.07 -2.12 10.54
C GLY A 127 9.96 -1.90 9.32
N ASP A 128 10.41 -0.66 9.16
CA ASP A 128 11.30 -0.26 8.06
C ASP A 128 12.46 0.60 8.57
N LEU A 129 13.66 0.02 8.56
CA LEU A 129 14.89 0.60 9.06
C LEU A 129 15.80 0.98 7.91
N ILE A 130 16.16 2.25 7.80
CA ILE A 130 17.07 2.76 6.77
C ILE A 130 18.27 3.41 7.45
N CYS A 131 19.46 2.98 7.05
CA CYS A 131 20.72 3.30 7.71
C CYS A 131 21.77 3.73 6.71
N TRP A 132 22.60 4.71 7.09
CA TRP A 132 23.78 5.12 6.35
C TRP A 132 24.82 5.78 7.26
N ALA A 133 26.10 5.62 6.93
CA ALA A 133 27.18 6.41 7.49
C ALA A 133 28.18 6.80 6.41
N ARG A 134 28.92 7.90 6.63
CA ARG A 134 29.93 8.40 5.69
C ARG A 134 30.98 7.32 5.41
N GLY A 135 31.11 6.95 4.15
CA GLY A 135 32.02 5.89 3.69
C GLY A 135 31.37 4.51 3.55
N GLU A 136 30.12 4.35 3.97
CA GLU A 136 29.34 3.11 3.86
C GLU A 136 28.27 3.19 2.77
N ASP A 137 27.76 2.02 2.37
CA ASP A 137 26.60 1.90 1.50
C ASP A 137 25.29 2.22 2.27
N LEU A 138 24.31 2.79 1.56
CA LEU A 138 22.94 2.93 2.08
C LEU A 138 22.30 1.55 2.24
N THR A 139 21.71 1.28 3.39
CA THR A 139 21.05 0.00 3.67
C THR A 139 19.59 0.19 4.09
N ARG A 140 18.74 -0.79 3.77
CA ARG A 140 17.36 -0.90 4.23
C ARG A 140 17.14 -2.31 4.78
N ASN A 141 16.73 -2.41 6.04
CA ASN A 141 16.52 -3.68 6.75
C ASN A 141 17.73 -4.64 6.65
N GLY A 142 18.95 -4.08 6.73
CA GLY A 142 20.21 -4.82 6.66
C GLY A 142 20.68 -5.18 5.24
N LEU A 143 19.94 -4.82 4.20
CA LEU A 143 20.31 -5.06 2.81
C LEU A 143 20.81 -3.77 2.16
N THR A 144 21.92 -3.85 1.43
CA THR A 144 22.44 -2.73 0.61
C THR A 144 21.45 -2.35 -0.48
N ILE A 145 21.14 -1.06 -0.60
CA ILE A 145 20.24 -0.51 -1.60
C ILE A 145 21.00 0.39 -2.57
N LYS A 146 20.71 0.23 -3.85
CA LYS A 146 21.12 1.15 -4.92
C LYS A 146 19.88 1.80 -5.52
N PRO A 147 19.54 3.04 -5.15
CA PRO A 147 18.32 3.69 -5.62
C PRO A 147 18.34 3.83 -7.16
N THR A 148 17.31 3.32 -7.83
CA THR A 148 17.08 3.56 -9.26
C THR A 148 16.13 4.73 -9.47
N MET A 149 16.45 5.64 -10.39
CA MET A 149 15.72 6.88 -10.62
C MET A 149 14.90 6.90 -11.92
N ASP A 150 14.72 5.77 -12.59
CA ASP A 150 13.97 5.72 -13.85
C ASP A 150 12.46 5.55 -13.60
N ARG A 151 11.74 6.68 -13.52
CA ARG A 151 10.28 6.68 -13.40
C ARG A 151 9.67 7.73 -14.32
N LYS A 152 8.72 7.30 -15.16
CA LYS A 152 7.97 8.19 -16.06
C LYS A 152 7.07 9.18 -15.31
N GLN A 153 6.60 8.83 -14.11
CA GLN A 153 5.70 9.65 -13.31
C GLN A 153 6.29 9.90 -11.92
N LEU A 154 6.40 11.19 -11.55
CA LEU A 154 6.98 11.64 -10.29
C LEU A 154 6.05 11.33 -9.11
N ILE A 155 6.60 10.82 -8.02
CA ILE A 155 5.92 10.56 -6.76
C ILE A 155 6.53 11.40 -5.64
N VAL A 156 5.69 12.25 -5.04
CA VAL A 156 6.07 13.18 -3.99
C VAL A 156 5.44 12.74 -2.66
N GLY A 157 6.26 12.56 -1.63
CA GLY A 157 5.83 12.36 -0.26
C GLY A 157 5.48 13.68 0.42
N LEU A 158 4.29 13.76 0.99
CA LEU A 158 3.77 14.91 1.74
C LEU A 158 3.14 14.43 3.06
N ASN A 159 2.73 15.38 3.90
CA ASN A 159 2.11 15.14 5.22
C ASN A 159 0.93 14.13 5.14
N ALA A 160 0.58 13.49 6.26
CA ALA A 160 -0.47 12.45 6.31
C ALA A 160 -1.85 12.88 5.78
N ASP A 161 -2.19 14.17 5.84
CA ASP A 161 -3.46 14.68 5.32
C ASP A 161 -3.39 15.17 3.86
N ALA A 162 -2.24 15.02 3.19
CA ALA A 162 -2.04 15.50 1.82
C ALA A 162 -3.03 14.90 0.82
N ALA A 163 -3.51 13.68 1.07
CA ALA A 163 -4.52 13.03 0.23
C ALA A 163 -5.88 13.77 0.24
N ASP A 164 -6.19 14.56 1.27
CA ASP A 164 -7.38 15.42 1.32
C ASP A 164 -7.23 16.68 0.43
N TYR A 165 -6.02 16.94 -0.08
CA TYR A 165 -5.70 18.05 -0.97
C TYR A 165 -5.47 17.58 -2.41
N ALA A 166 -6.06 16.44 -2.81
CA ALA A 166 -5.84 15.80 -4.11
C ALA A 166 -5.89 16.78 -5.30
N PHE A 167 -6.91 17.65 -5.36
CA PHE A 167 -7.02 18.66 -6.41
C PHE A 167 -5.90 19.70 -6.37
N ALA A 168 -5.61 20.24 -5.18
CA ALA A 168 -4.54 21.21 -4.99
C ALA A 168 -3.19 20.63 -5.43
N ASN A 169 -2.91 19.39 -5.02
CA ASN A 169 -1.67 18.70 -5.34
C ASN A 169 -1.54 18.45 -6.85
N HIS A 170 -2.62 18.01 -7.50
CA HIS A 170 -2.64 17.77 -8.94
C HIS A 170 -2.30 19.04 -9.74
N VAL A 171 -2.89 20.16 -9.36
CA VAL A 171 -2.66 21.47 -10.00
C VAL A 171 -1.27 22.00 -9.67
N ASN A 172 -0.93 22.09 -8.39
CA ASN A 172 0.28 22.78 -7.92
C ASN A 172 1.56 22.01 -8.23
N LEU A 173 1.52 20.67 -8.24
CA LEU A 173 2.71 19.83 -8.48
C LEU A 173 2.81 19.35 -9.93
N GLY A 174 2.04 19.96 -10.85
CA GLY A 174 2.13 19.67 -12.28
C GLY A 174 1.86 18.21 -12.63
N GLY A 175 0.83 17.61 -12.02
CA GLY A 175 0.45 16.21 -12.23
C GLY A 175 1.35 15.17 -11.54
N ALA A 176 2.26 15.59 -10.65
CA ALA A 176 2.98 14.64 -9.80
C ALA A 176 2.00 13.90 -8.88
N ARG A 177 2.25 12.61 -8.68
CA ARG A 177 1.47 11.78 -7.76
C ARG A 177 1.90 12.07 -6.33
N VAL A 178 0.96 12.02 -5.41
CA VAL A 178 1.23 12.29 -3.99
C VAL A 178 1.03 11.04 -3.15
N ARG A 179 2.01 10.75 -2.29
CA ARG A 179 1.89 9.76 -1.22
C ARG A 179 1.81 10.51 0.12
N ALA A 180 0.73 10.28 0.87
CA ALA A 180 0.55 10.87 2.19
C ALA A 180 1.29 10.02 3.23
N LEU A 181 2.15 10.65 4.02
CA LEU A 181 3.06 9.99 4.95
C LEU A 181 3.16 10.82 6.26
N PRO A 182 3.03 10.20 7.44
CA PRO A 182 3.10 10.91 8.73
C PRO A 182 4.43 11.63 8.97
N SER A 183 5.50 10.88 9.18
CA SER A 183 6.81 11.39 9.62
C SER A 183 7.56 12.14 8.52
N PRO A 184 7.95 13.42 8.72
CA PRO A 184 9.00 14.10 7.95
C PRO A 184 10.28 13.28 7.76
N ALA A 185 10.84 12.71 8.82
CA ALA A 185 12.08 11.93 8.77
C ALA A 185 11.92 10.68 7.89
N TYR A 186 10.81 9.96 8.02
CA TYR A 186 10.52 8.77 7.23
C TYR A 186 10.24 9.12 5.76
N ARG A 187 9.62 10.27 5.47
CA ARG A 187 9.50 10.78 4.09
C ARG A 187 10.88 10.96 3.45
N LEU A 188 11.81 11.62 4.15
CA LEU A 188 13.19 11.79 3.68
C LEU A 188 13.89 10.43 3.49
N ALA A 189 13.69 9.50 4.42
CA ALA A 189 14.24 8.15 4.33
C ALA A 189 13.70 7.38 3.11
N LEU A 190 12.38 7.40 2.85
CA LEU A 190 11.78 6.78 1.66
C LEU A 190 12.26 7.44 0.36
N ALA A 191 12.49 8.75 0.37
CA ALA A 191 13.09 9.46 -0.76
C ALA A 191 14.54 9.00 -0.98
N SER A 192 15.33 8.73 0.08
CA SER A 192 16.71 8.25 -0.06
C SER A 192 16.78 6.91 -0.81
N VAL A 193 15.96 5.93 -0.43
CA VAL A 193 15.93 4.59 -1.02
C VAL A 193 15.19 4.51 -2.37
N GLY A 194 14.61 5.62 -2.84
CA GLY A 194 13.93 5.70 -4.14
C GLY A 194 12.54 5.06 -4.15
N GLU A 195 11.91 4.90 -2.99
CA GLU A 195 10.51 4.45 -2.94
C GLU A 195 9.56 5.57 -3.42
N ILE A 196 9.87 6.81 -3.04
CA ILE A 196 9.34 8.05 -3.59
C ILE A 196 10.48 8.86 -4.21
N ASP A 197 10.13 9.78 -5.11
CA ASP A 197 11.12 10.55 -5.88
C ASP A 197 11.53 11.85 -5.17
N ALA A 198 10.60 12.43 -4.39
CA ALA A 198 10.87 13.59 -3.56
C ALA A 198 10.07 13.54 -2.25
N ALA A 199 10.63 14.15 -1.22
CA ALA A 199 9.97 14.41 0.05
C ALA A 199 9.78 15.93 0.22
N ILE A 200 8.57 16.34 0.61
CA ILE A 200 8.25 17.73 0.88
C ILE A 200 7.60 17.83 2.27
N SER A 201 8.06 18.81 3.04
CA SER A 201 7.37 19.30 4.23
C SER A 201 7.06 20.77 4.03
N LEU A 202 5.77 21.11 3.97
CA LEU A 202 5.31 22.48 3.73
C LEU A 202 5.24 23.32 5.02
N VAL A 203 5.44 22.69 6.18
CA VAL A 203 5.32 23.28 7.51
C VAL A 203 6.52 24.18 7.80
N ASN A 204 6.26 25.39 8.31
CA ASN A 204 7.29 26.26 8.86
C ASN A 204 7.56 25.90 10.31
N GLY A 205 8.83 25.92 10.73
CA GLY A 205 9.20 25.61 12.11
C GLY A 205 9.69 24.18 12.32
N LEU A 206 10.07 23.46 11.25
CA LEU A 206 10.74 22.16 11.40
C LEU A 206 12.04 22.34 12.16
N ALA A 207 12.29 21.46 13.13
CA ALA A 207 13.49 21.46 13.95
C ALA A 207 14.61 20.62 13.30
N PRO A 208 15.87 20.74 13.80
CA PRO A 208 16.97 19.87 13.40
C PRO A 208 16.67 18.37 13.45
N TRP A 209 15.99 17.90 14.49
CA TRP A 209 15.71 16.48 14.71
C TRP A 209 14.72 15.87 13.70
N ASP A 210 13.75 16.65 13.23
CA ASP A 210 12.79 16.24 12.18
C ASP A 210 13.46 15.87 10.85
N ILE A 211 14.67 16.38 10.60
CA ILE A 211 15.33 16.29 9.28
C ILE A 211 16.72 15.66 9.30
N ALA A 212 17.47 15.72 10.41
CA ALA A 212 18.89 15.33 10.43
C ALA A 212 19.12 13.86 10.04
N GLY A 213 18.34 12.94 10.60
CA GLY A 213 18.42 11.51 10.26
C GLY A 213 18.16 11.27 8.78
N GLY A 214 17.05 11.80 8.27
CA GLY A 214 16.69 11.71 6.86
C GLY A 214 17.70 12.39 5.92
N HIS A 215 18.31 13.51 6.31
CA HIS A 215 19.32 14.21 5.53
C HIS A 215 20.60 13.39 5.39
N ALA A 216 21.07 12.74 6.45
CA ALA A 216 22.19 11.81 6.36
C ALA A 216 21.92 10.70 5.34
N LEU A 217 20.72 10.10 5.35
CA LEU A 217 20.35 9.07 4.37
C LEU A 217 20.34 9.61 2.93
N LEU A 218 19.87 10.84 2.72
CA LEU A 218 19.89 11.50 1.41
C LEU A 218 21.32 11.74 0.90
N ILE A 219 22.24 12.14 1.78
CA ILE A 219 23.67 12.27 1.44
C ILE A 219 24.21 10.92 0.95
N GLY A 220 23.91 9.83 1.66
CA GLY A 220 24.28 8.47 1.26
C GLY A 220 23.68 8.02 -0.08
N ALA A 221 22.50 8.54 -0.43
CA ALA A 221 21.86 8.31 -1.72
C ALA A 221 22.35 9.24 -2.84
N GLY A 222 23.27 10.18 -2.56
CA GLY A 222 23.70 11.21 -3.52
C GLY A 222 22.58 12.22 -3.88
N LYS A 223 21.63 12.44 -2.97
CA LYS A 223 20.47 13.33 -3.14
C LYS A 223 20.67 14.63 -2.37
N THR A 224 19.82 15.62 -2.65
CA THR A 224 19.91 16.95 -2.03
C THR A 224 18.71 17.27 -1.14
N LEU A 225 18.92 18.14 -0.16
CA LEU A 225 17.92 18.70 0.73
C LEU A 225 18.08 20.23 0.75
N THR A 226 16.98 20.96 0.54
CA THR A 226 16.97 22.42 0.62
C THR A 226 15.75 22.89 1.40
N GLN A 227 15.84 24.08 1.99
CA GLN A 227 14.66 24.76 2.51
C GLN A 227 13.79 25.24 1.34
N ARG A 228 12.48 25.44 1.58
CA ARG A 228 11.56 25.88 0.51
C ARG A 228 11.91 27.25 -0.07
N ASN A 229 12.54 28.11 0.73
CA ASN A 229 13.05 29.42 0.30
C ASN A 229 14.37 29.33 -0.51
N GLY A 230 14.85 28.12 -0.80
CA GLY A 230 16.07 27.85 -1.57
C GLY A 230 17.37 27.92 -0.78
N ARG A 231 17.32 28.21 0.53
CA ARG A 231 18.51 28.18 1.39
C ARG A 231 18.94 26.73 1.67
N VAL A 232 20.23 26.54 1.84
CA VAL A 232 20.80 25.28 2.36
C VAL A 232 20.36 25.09 3.81
N VAL A 233 20.24 23.85 4.25
CA VAL A 233 19.99 23.50 5.65
C VAL A 233 21.28 23.74 6.45
N ASP A 234 21.19 24.58 7.48
CA ASP A 234 22.28 24.88 8.42
C ASP A 234 21.84 24.48 9.83
N TYR A 235 22.48 23.46 10.39
CA TYR A 235 22.12 22.88 11.70
C TYR A 235 22.46 23.78 12.90
N LYS A 236 23.06 24.95 12.66
CA LYS A 236 23.15 26.02 13.67
C LYS A 236 21.82 26.75 13.87
N SER A 237 20.90 26.62 12.92
CA SER A 237 19.56 27.21 13.01
C SER A 237 18.66 26.33 13.87
N GLU A 238 17.81 26.96 14.69
CA GLU A 238 16.83 26.24 15.51
C GLU A 238 15.63 25.74 14.73
N THR A 239 15.27 26.40 13.60
CA THR A 239 14.12 26.01 12.79
C THR A 239 14.33 26.27 11.29
N PHE A 240 13.55 25.59 10.45
CA PHE A 240 13.58 25.67 8.99
C PHE A 240 12.22 26.06 8.37
N ASN A 241 12.27 26.71 7.20
CA ASN A 241 11.09 27.09 6.41
C ASN A 241 10.62 25.94 5.50
N GLY A 242 10.17 24.85 6.10
CA GLY A 242 9.90 23.61 5.38
C GLY A 242 11.13 23.07 4.65
N VAL A 243 10.98 21.93 3.99
CA VAL A 243 12.06 21.33 3.21
C VAL A 243 11.55 20.65 1.95
N ILE A 244 12.42 20.57 0.94
CA ILE A 244 12.25 19.81 -0.29
C ILE A 244 13.51 18.97 -0.49
N ALA A 245 13.34 17.67 -0.68
CA ALA A 245 14.43 16.72 -0.82
C ALA A 245 14.18 15.73 -1.96
N GLY A 246 15.25 15.29 -2.63
CA GLY A 246 15.18 14.38 -3.77
C GLY A 246 16.41 14.50 -4.66
N ALA A 247 16.32 14.00 -5.89
CA ALA A 247 17.36 14.28 -6.88
C ALA A 247 17.43 15.78 -7.21
N PRO A 248 18.61 16.35 -7.51
CA PRO A 248 18.77 17.80 -7.69
C PRO A 248 17.84 18.41 -8.74
N ASP A 249 17.65 17.76 -9.88
CA ASP A 249 16.76 18.19 -10.96
C ASP A 249 15.28 18.19 -10.54
N ILE A 250 14.86 17.17 -9.78
CA ILE A 250 13.52 17.09 -9.21
C ILE A 250 13.30 18.19 -8.17
N VAL A 251 14.27 18.44 -7.30
CA VAL A 251 14.19 19.49 -6.27
C VAL A 251 14.05 20.87 -6.91
N GLU A 252 14.83 21.18 -7.95
CA GLU A 252 14.70 22.45 -8.66
C GLU A 252 13.34 22.58 -9.36
N ARG A 253 12.85 21.51 -10.00
CA ARG A 253 11.50 21.49 -10.58
C ARG A 253 10.43 21.80 -9.54
N LEU A 254 10.47 21.15 -8.38
CA LEU A 254 9.48 21.31 -7.32
C LEU A 254 9.57 22.67 -6.62
N LYS A 255 10.76 23.25 -6.47
CA LYS A 255 10.94 24.63 -5.95
C LYS A 255 10.26 25.67 -6.83
N SER A 256 10.26 25.45 -8.14
CA SER A 256 9.62 26.37 -9.11
C SER A 256 8.09 26.28 -9.12
N ALA A 257 7.51 25.27 -8.44
CA ALA A 257 6.08 25.06 -8.39
C ALA A 257 5.37 26.20 -7.64
N LYS A 258 4.40 26.83 -8.32
CA LYS A 258 3.54 27.82 -7.69
C LYS A 258 2.48 27.09 -6.87
N ILE A 259 2.44 27.37 -5.56
CA ILE A 259 1.45 26.79 -4.66
C ILE A 259 0.27 27.74 -4.57
N GLU A 260 -0.84 27.38 -5.22
CA GLU A 260 -2.10 28.09 -5.09
C GLU A 260 -2.96 27.44 -3.98
N PRO A 261 -3.61 28.24 -3.12
CA PRO A 261 -4.47 27.71 -2.09
C PRO A 261 -5.76 27.14 -2.70
N HIS A 262 -6.09 25.91 -2.33
CA HIS A 262 -7.34 25.25 -2.72
C HIS A 262 -8.03 24.66 -1.48
N PRO A 263 -9.37 24.55 -1.49
CA PRO A 263 -10.11 24.02 -0.36
C PRO A 263 -9.75 22.55 -0.11
N LYS A 264 -9.63 22.20 1.18
CA LYS A 264 -9.46 20.81 1.62
C LYS A 264 -10.72 20.02 1.29
N SER A 265 -10.55 18.88 0.62
CA SER A 265 -11.61 17.96 0.26
C SER A 265 -11.48 16.70 1.11
N ARG A 266 -11.99 16.73 2.34
CA ARG A 266 -11.84 15.64 3.33
C ARG A 266 -12.27 14.28 2.76
N ARG A 267 -11.42 13.26 2.95
CA ARG A 267 -11.75 11.84 2.74
C ARG A 267 -12.18 11.20 4.06
N THR A 268 -12.72 9.99 3.96
CA THR A 268 -13.04 9.13 5.11
C THR A 268 -12.37 7.78 4.88
N PRO A 269 -11.03 7.69 5.00
CA PRO A 269 -10.32 6.45 4.80
C PRO A 269 -10.76 5.41 5.83
N ALA A 270 -10.56 4.12 5.51
CA ALA A 270 -10.77 3.05 6.47
C ALA A 270 -9.90 3.28 7.70
N SER A 271 -10.49 3.11 8.89
CA SER A 271 -9.78 3.21 10.16
C SER A 271 -10.01 1.93 10.95
N PRO A 272 -9.01 1.05 11.08
CA PRO A 272 -9.18 -0.17 11.86
C PRO A 272 -9.52 0.19 13.31
N LYS A 273 -10.46 -0.54 13.94
CA LYS A 273 -10.77 -0.31 15.36
C LYS A 273 -9.66 -0.81 16.27
N VAL A 274 -9.01 -1.91 15.88
CA VAL A 274 -7.87 -2.52 16.55
C VAL A 274 -6.76 -2.70 15.54
N ARG A 275 -5.52 -2.41 15.93
CA ARG A 275 -4.35 -2.59 15.07
C ARG A 275 -3.91 -4.05 15.03
N ILE A 276 -3.50 -4.52 13.85
CA ILE A 276 -3.08 -5.90 13.63
C ILE A 276 -1.59 -6.02 13.92
N GLN A 277 -1.26 -6.83 14.93
CA GLN A 277 0.13 -7.15 15.32
C GLN A 277 0.75 -8.24 14.44
N MET A 278 -0.07 -9.10 13.83
CA MET A 278 0.38 -10.22 13.01
C MET A 278 0.88 -9.70 11.65
N ALA A 279 2.17 -9.34 11.58
CA ALA A 279 2.75 -8.68 10.41
C ALA A 279 2.58 -9.49 9.11
N ASP A 280 2.75 -10.82 9.16
CA ASP A 280 2.59 -11.67 7.98
C ASP A 280 1.13 -11.73 7.50
N THR A 281 0.16 -11.86 8.43
CA THR A 281 -1.27 -11.81 8.12
C THR A 281 -1.67 -10.48 7.50
N LEU A 282 -1.18 -9.36 8.08
CA LEU A 282 -1.42 -8.02 7.54
C LEU A 282 -0.80 -7.85 6.16
N ALA A 283 0.45 -8.30 5.97
CA ALA A 283 1.11 -8.25 4.68
C ALA A 283 0.36 -9.08 3.62
N ARG A 284 -0.17 -10.25 3.97
CA ARG A 284 -0.99 -11.09 3.07
C ARG A 284 -2.34 -10.45 2.74
N ALA A 285 -3.04 -9.88 3.71
CA ALA A 285 -4.28 -9.13 3.47
C ALA A 285 -4.05 -7.92 2.55
N GLN A 286 -2.99 -7.14 2.80
CA GLN A 286 -2.58 -6.03 1.92
C GLN A 286 -2.21 -6.54 0.52
N GLY A 287 -1.51 -7.68 0.44
CA GLY A 287 -1.17 -8.34 -0.81
C GLY A 287 -2.39 -8.75 -1.63
N THR A 288 -3.43 -9.27 -0.99
CA THR A 288 -4.70 -9.62 -1.65
C THR A 288 -5.34 -8.40 -2.32
N LEU A 289 -5.56 -7.31 -1.57
CA LEU A 289 -6.25 -6.14 -2.14
C LEU A 289 -5.38 -5.39 -3.16
N LEU A 290 -4.09 -5.21 -2.87
CA LEU A 290 -3.17 -4.57 -3.83
C LEU A 290 -2.98 -5.41 -5.08
N GLY A 291 -2.88 -6.74 -4.95
CA GLY A 291 -2.78 -7.65 -6.07
C GLY A 291 -4.02 -7.59 -6.95
N GLN A 292 -5.21 -7.50 -6.34
CA GLN A 292 -6.45 -7.30 -7.08
C GLN A 292 -6.44 -5.97 -7.85
N LEU A 293 -6.23 -4.86 -7.16
CA LEU A 293 -6.32 -3.52 -7.75
C LEU A 293 -5.23 -3.25 -8.79
N ALA A 294 -4.03 -3.80 -8.58
CA ALA A 294 -2.96 -3.75 -9.57
C ALA A 294 -3.26 -4.65 -10.77
N GLY A 295 -3.83 -5.84 -10.54
CA GLY A 295 -4.24 -6.76 -11.61
C GLY A 295 -5.32 -6.15 -12.50
N ASP A 296 -6.38 -5.61 -11.90
CA ASP A 296 -7.43 -4.83 -12.56
C ASP A 296 -6.83 -3.71 -13.43
N ALA A 297 -6.13 -2.76 -12.81
CA ALA A 297 -5.63 -1.59 -13.51
C ALA A 297 -4.57 -1.90 -14.58
N LEU A 298 -3.80 -2.99 -14.43
CA LEU A 298 -2.83 -3.42 -15.45
C LEU A 298 -3.52 -4.21 -16.58
N GLY A 299 -4.55 -5.00 -16.27
CA GLY A 299 -5.32 -5.73 -17.25
C GLY A 299 -6.20 -4.82 -18.11
N SER A 300 -6.71 -3.71 -17.56
CA SER A 300 -7.53 -2.75 -18.32
C SER A 300 -6.77 -2.03 -19.43
N PHE A 301 -5.43 -2.13 -19.43
CA PHE A 301 -4.57 -1.54 -20.46
C PHE A 301 -4.78 -2.14 -21.86
N VAL A 302 -5.10 -3.43 -21.91
CA VAL A 302 -5.22 -4.20 -23.17
C VAL A 302 -6.52 -5.00 -23.21
N GLU A 303 -7.52 -4.56 -22.45
CA GLU A 303 -8.84 -5.18 -22.38
C GLU A 303 -9.44 -5.33 -23.78
N PHE A 304 -10.04 -6.50 -24.02
CA PHE A 304 -10.62 -6.95 -25.28
C PHE A 304 -9.65 -7.19 -26.45
N GLN A 305 -8.34 -7.00 -26.25
CA GLN A 305 -7.35 -7.36 -27.27
C GLN A 305 -7.09 -8.87 -27.28
N ASP A 306 -6.72 -9.42 -28.44
CA ASP A 306 -6.26 -10.80 -28.55
C ASP A 306 -4.78 -10.95 -28.12
N ALA A 307 -4.40 -12.16 -27.73
CA ALA A 307 -3.05 -12.48 -27.26
C ALA A 307 -1.95 -12.15 -28.28
N ALA A 308 -2.21 -12.29 -29.58
CA ALA A 308 -1.21 -12.04 -30.61
C ALA A 308 -0.95 -10.53 -30.76
N THR A 309 -2.00 -9.72 -30.71
CA THR A 309 -1.94 -8.27 -30.69
C THR A 309 -1.17 -7.78 -29.45
N ILE A 310 -1.48 -8.31 -28.28
CA ILE A 310 -0.77 -7.96 -27.03
C ILE A 310 0.70 -8.32 -27.12
N ALA A 311 1.04 -9.54 -27.56
CA ALA A 311 2.43 -9.97 -27.70
C ALA A 311 3.20 -9.11 -28.72
N HIS A 312 2.54 -8.61 -29.76
CA HIS A 312 3.15 -7.71 -30.74
C HIS A 312 3.41 -6.31 -30.16
N GLN A 313 2.44 -5.74 -29.43
CA GLN A 313 2.54 -4.39 -28.85
C GLN A 313 3.42 -4.35 -27.59
N HIS A 314 3.45 -5.45 -26.84
CA HIS A 314 4.12 -5.59 -25.55
C HIS A 314 4.95 -6.89 -25.54
N PRO A 315 6.08 -6.95 -26.26
CA PRO A 315 6.89 -8.17 -26.40
C PRO A 315 7.44 -8.69 -25.05
N GLU A 316 7.68 -7.78 -24.09
CA GLU A 316 8.12 -8.11 -22.73
C GLU A 316 6.95 -8.35 -21.75
N GLY A 317 5.72 -8.35 -22.27
CA GLY A 317 4.48 -8.32 -21.49
C GLY A 317 4.10 -6.91 -21.01
N VAL A 318 2.84 -6.75 -20.62
CA VAL A 318 2.35 -5.52 -19.99
C VAL A 318 2.86 -5.51 -18.55
N VAL A 319 3.96 -4.80 -18.29
CA VAL A 319 4.66 -4.81 -16.98
C VAL A 319 4.61 -3.47 -16.25
N GLU A 320 4.30 -2.39 -16.98
CA GLU A 320 4.28 -1.04 -16.45
C GLU A 320 2.84 -0.56 -16.26
N LEU A 321 2.52 -0.14 -15.04
CA LEU A 321 1.23 0.44 -14.72
C LEU A 321 1.31 1.96 -14.93
N SER A 322 0.97 2.45 -16.13
CA SER A 322 1.04 3.87 -16.52
C SER A 322 -0.35 4.47 -16.80
N ASP A 323 -0.43 5.76 -17.12
CA ASP A 323 -1.67 6.36 -17.64
C ASP A 323 -1.93 5.85 -19.07
N GLY A 324 -3.18 5.58 -19.44
CA GLY A 324 -3.56 5.11 -20.78
C GLY A 324 -4.51 3.90 -20.77
N GLY A 325 -4.31 2.98 -21.72
CA GLY A 325 -5.13 1.78 -21.86
C GLY A 325 -6.44 1.98 -22.62
N THR A 326 -7.26 0.92 -22.69
CA THR A 326 -8.55 0.87 -23.41
C THR A 326 -9.46 2.04 -23.04
N TRP A 327 -9.51 2.39 -21.75
CA TRP A 327 -10.36 3.46 -21.23
C TRP A 327 -9.62 4.79 -21.02
N ASN A 328 -8.33 4.89 -21.31
CA ASN A 328 -7.49 6.07 -21.02
C ASN A 328 -7.59 6.50 -19.54
N LEU A 329 -7.32 5.55 -18.64
CA LEU A 329 -7.33 5.71 -17.19
C LEU A 329 -6.01 6.33 -16.70
N ILE A 330 -6.03 6.91 -15.50
CA ILE A 330 -4.76 7.19 -14.81
C ILE A 330 -4.20 5.92 -14.19
N ALA A 331 -2.89 5.83 -14.03
CA ALA A 331 -2.24 4.66 -13.46
C ALA A 331 -2.83 4.31 -12.10
N GLY A 332 -3.18 3.05 -11.90
CA GLY A 332 -3.72 2.49 -10.66
C GLY A 332 -5.21 2.79 -10.45
N GLN A 333 -5.89 3.37 -11.44
CA GLN A 333 -7.33 3.57 -11.39
C GLN A 333 -8.07 2.24 -11.59
N PRO A 334 -8.92 1.83 -10.63
CA PRO A 334 -9.70 0.61 -10.77
C PRO A 334 -10.83 0.76 -11.80
N THR A 335 -11.25 -0.37 -12.38
CA THR A 335 -12.49 -0.54 -13.16
C THR A 335 -13.63 -1.02 -12.25
N ASP A 336 -14.70 -1.62 -12.78
CA ASP A 336 -15.78 -2.16 -11.95
C ASP A 336 -15.31 -3.31 -11.04
N ASP A 337 -14.32 -4.11 -11.47
CA ASP A 337 -13.62 -5.11 -10.66
C ASP A 337 -13.17 -4.55 -9.29
N GLY A 338 -12.30 -3.55 -9.32
CA GLY A 338 -11.73 -2.93 -8.14
C GLY A 338 -12.72 -2.04 -7.39
N GLU A 339 -13.56 -1.27 -8.10
CA GLU A 339 -14.53 -0.38 -7.45
C GLU A 339 -15.59 -1.14 -6.66
N MET A 340 -16.13 -2.23 -7.20
CA MET A 340 -17.10 -3.07 -6.49
C MET A 340 -16.46 -3.83 -5.33
N ALA A 341 -15.19 -4.22 -5.44
CA ALA A 341 -14.44 -4.83 -4.34
C ALA A 341 -14.21 -3.83 -3.19
N LEU A 342 -13.83 -2.59 -3.52
CA LEU A 342 -13.71 -1.51 -2.53
C LEU A 342 -15.05 -1.22 -1.85
N ALA A 343 -16.16 -1.19 -2.61
CA ALA A 343 -17.50 -1.02 -2.07
C ALA A 343 -17.86 -2.13 -1.07
N LEU A 344 -17.60 -3.40 -1.44
CA LEU A 344 -17.83 -4.54 -0.55
C LEU A 344 -16.95 -4.50 0.70
N ALA A 345 -15.65 -4.23 0.53
CA ALA A 345 -14.70 -4.13 1.63
C ALA A 345 -15.13 -3.06 2.64
N ARG A 346 -15.50 -1.87 2.16
CA ARG A 346 -15.98 -0.79 3.02
C ARG A 346 -17.29 -1.13 3.71
N SER A 347 -18.20 -1.84 3.04
CA SER A 347 -19.44 -2.34 3.66
C SER A 347 -19.16 -3.28 4.83
N LEU A 348 -18.28 -4.27 4.62
CA LEU A 348 -17.86 -5.21 5.68
C LEU A 348 -17.20 -4.50 6.86
N CYS A 349 -16.32 -3.52 6.61
CA CYS A 349 -15.70 -2.74 7.66
C CYS A 349 -16.68 -1.84 8.42
N ALA A 350 -17.64 -1.24 7.72
CA ALA A 350 -18.63 -0.35 8.33
C ALA A 350 -19.61 -1.10 9.24
N GLN A 351 -20.00 -2.31 8.83
CA GLN A 351 -20.99 -3.13 9.53
C GLN A 351 -20.39 -4.17 10.49
N GLU A 352 -19.07 -4.42 10.40
CA GLU A 352 -18.37 -5.47 11.17
C GLU A 352 -19.00 -6.87 11.00
N CYS A 353 -19.72 -7.05 9.90
CA CYS A 353 -20.39 -8.27 9.51
C CYS A 353 -20.79 -8.16 8.03
N PHE A 354 -21.25 -9.27 7.46
CA PHE A 354 -21.94 -9.23 6.18
C PHE A 354 -23.41 -8.85 6.38
N ASP A 355 -23.71 -7.56 6.28
CA ASP A 355 -25.08 -7.05 6.21
C ASP A 355 -25.54 -7.01 4.74
N THR A 356 -26.56 -7.80 4.42
CA THR A 356 -27.06 -7.94 3.05
C THR A 356 -27.63 -6.64 2.50
N GLU A 357 -28.36 -5.86 3.29
CA GLU A 357 -29.00 -4.63 2.82
C GLU A 357 -27.97 -3.51 2.63
N HIS A 358 -26.97 -3.42 3.51
CA HIS A 358 -25.89 -2.46 3.37
C HIS A 358 -25.00 -2.76 2.16
N VAL A 359 -24.72 -4.04 1.88
CA VAL A 359 -23.99 -4.45 0.66
C VAL A 359 -24.80 -4.13 -0.59
N LYS A 360 -26.10 -4.47 -0.62
CA LYS A 360 -27.00 -4.08 -1.73
C LYS A 360 -26.97 -2.58 -1.97
N GLN A 361 -27.15 -1.79 -0.91
CA GLN A 361 -27.13 -0.33 -1.00
C GLN A 361 -25.78 0.20 -1.52
N SER A 362 -24.67 -0.40 -1.10
CA SER A 362 -23.34 -0.04 -1.59
C SER A 362 -23.18 -0.26 -3.10
N TYR A 363 -23.74 -1.36 -3.65
CA TYR A 363 -23.75 -1.61 -5.09
C TYR A 363 -24.68 -0.67 -5.86
N ILE A 364 -25.83 -0.34 -5.26
CA ILE A 364 -26.76 0.65 -5.81
C ILE A 364 -26.11 2.04 -5.89
N ASP A 365 -25.44 2.46 -4.82
CA ASP A 365 -24.74 3.76 -4.77
C ASP A 365 -23.57 3.80 -5.75
N TRP A 366 -22.82 2.69 -5.87
CA TRP A 366 -21.82 2.54 -6.91
C TRP A 366 -22.41 2.72 -8.31
N ARG A 367 -23.48 2.01 -8.67
CA ARG A 367 -24.13 2.17 -9.98
C ARG A 367 -24.65 3.59 -10.21
N ARG A 368 -25.24 4.22 -9.19
CA ARG A 368 -25.74 5.62 -9.24
C ARG A 368 -24.63 6.63 -9.46
N SER A 369 -23.41 6.32 -9.04
CA SER A 369 -22.24 7.13 -9.32
C SER A 369 -21.75 7.07 -10.78
N ARG A 370 -22.47 6.35 -11.66
CA ARG A 370 -22.22 6.24 -13.10
C ARG A 370 -20.79 5.79 -13.39
N PRO A 371 -20.40 4.56 -13.00
CA PRO A 371 -19.10 4.02 -13.35
C PRO A 371 -18.96 4.00 -14.88
N PHE A 372 -17.73 4.19 -15.35
CA PHE A 372 -17.46 4.22 -16.79
C PHE A 372 -17.49 2.82 -17.41
N ASP A 373 -17.29 1.80 -16.57
CA ASP A 373 -17.42 0.40 -16.91
C ASP A 373 -18.42 -0.29 -16.00
N ILE A 374 -19.21 -1.20 -16.57
CA ILE A 374 -20.15 -2.07 -15.84
C ILE A 374 -20.62 -3.19 -16.77
N GLY A 375 -20.32 -4.42 -16.39
CA GLY A 375 -20.81 -5.60 -17.10
C GLY A 375 -22.35 -5.66 -17.18
N MET A 376 -22.90 -6.13 -18.31
CA MET A 376 -24.35 -6.16 -18.54
C MET A 376 -25.14 -7.00 -17.53
N THR A 377 -24.57 -8.13 -17.06
CA THR A 377 -25.19 -8.95 -16.00
C THR A 377 -25.24 -8.16 -14.68
N THR A 378 -24.11 -7.56 -14.27
CA THR A 378 -24.02 -6.70 -13.07
C THR A 378 -25.01 -5.55 -13.13
N SER A 379 -25.07 -4.81 -14.25
CA SER A 379 -25.97 -3.67 -14.42
C SER A 379 -27.44 -4.07 -14.27
N ARG A 380 -27.86 -5.15 -14.94
CA ARG A 380 -29.24 -5.67 -14.85
C ARG A 380 -29.57 -6.15 -13.45
N ALA A 381 -28.64 -6.85 -12.81
CA ALA A 381 -28.85 -7.36 -11.46
C ALA A 381 -28.98 -6.23 -10.43
N ILE A 382 -28.13 -5.21 -10.48
CA ILE A 382 -28.26 -4.05 -9.56
C ILE A 382 -29.56 -3.29 -9.83
N SER A 383 -30.01 -3.15 -11.08
CA SER A 383 -31.34 -2.60 -11.37
C SER A 383 -32.48 -3.45 -10.80
N ALA A 384 -32.34 -4.77 -10.81
CA ALA A 384 -33.30 -5.67 -10.16
C ALA A 384 -33.30 -5.46 -8.63
N LEU A 385 -32.12 -5.33 -8.01
CA LEU A 385 -31.98 -4.99 -6.58
C LEU A 385 -32.66 -3.66 -6.24
N GLU A 386 -32.48 -2.62 -7.06
CA GLU A 386 -33.12 -1.30 -6.85
C GLU A 386 -34.64 -1.35 -6.91
N THR A 387 -35.20 -2.26 -7.71
CA THR A 387 -36.65 -2.36 -7.96
C THR A 387 -37.32 -3.48 -7.17
N GLY A 388 -36.56 -4.31 -6.45
CA GLY A 388 -37.06 -5.52 -5.80
C GLY A 388 -37.47 -6.62 -6.78
N SER A 389 -36.94 -6.61 -8.00
CA SER A 389 -37.21 -7.63 -9.02
C SER A 389 -36.26 -8.83 -8.89
N ASP A 390 -36.62 -9.95 -9.51
CA ASP A 390 -35.78 -11.15 -9.53
C ASP A 390 -34.51 -10.96 -10.39
N VAL A 391 -33.40 -11.54 -9.92
CA VAL A 391 -32.13 -11.59 -10.64
C VAL A 391 -32.05 -12.86 -11.48
N SER A 392 -31.57 -12.75 -12.73
CA SER A 392 -31.44 -13.91 -13.63
C SER A 392 -30.40 -14.93 -13.12
N PHE A 393 -30.76 -16.21 -13.21
CA PHE A 393 -29.90 -17.35 -12.84
C PHE A 393 -29.09 -17.91 -14.02
N ASP A 394 -29.28 -17.40 -15.23
CA ASP A 394 -28.74 -18.01 -16.45
C ASP A 394 -27.27 -17.65 -16.68
N SER A 395 -26.86 -16.45 -16.24
CA SER A 395 -25.52 -15.93 -16.51
C SER A 395 -24.47 -16.58 -15.62
N GLN A 396 -23.37 -17.01 -16.25
CA GLN A 396 -22.14 -17.44 -15.58
C GLN A 396 -21.04 -16.37 -15.68
N ALA A 397 -21.42 -15.10 -15.77
CA ALA A 397 -20.47 -14.00 -15.78
C ALA A 397 -19.66 -13.94 -14.47
N ASN A 398 -18.43 -13.43 -14.57
CA ASN A 398 -17.47 -13.29 -13.49
C ASN A 398 -17.71 -12.09 -12.56
N GLY A 399 -18.74 -11.27 -12.82
CA GLY A 399 -19.01 -10.02 -12.09
C GLY A 399 -19.19 -10.15 -10.57
N ALA A 400 -19.53 -11.33 -10.06
CA ALA A 400 -19.50 -11.61 -8.61
C ALA A 400 -18.09 -12.01 -8.12
N LEU A 401 -17.38 -12.85 -8.89
CA LEU A 401 -16.07 -13.36 -8.50
C LEU A 401 -15.01 -12.25 -8.44
N MET A 402 -15.07 -11.29 -9.37
CA MET A 402 -14.13 -10.16 -9.43
C MET A 402 -14.03 -9.38 -8.12
N ARG A 403 -15.14 -9.25 -7.39
CA ARG A 403 -15.22 -8.44 -6.18
C ARG A 403 -15.15 -9.23 -4.88
N ALA A 404 -14.94 -10.54 -4.93
CA ALA A 404 -15.10 -11.44 -3.79
C ALA A 404 -13.90 -11.48 -2.82
N SER A 405 -12.72 -10.98 -3.22
CA SER A 405 -11.51 -11.10 -2.39
C SER A 405 -11.59 -10.48 -0.98
N PRO A 406 -12.28 -9.34 -0.76
CA PRO A 406 -12.43 -8.75 0.58
C PRO A 406 -13.10 -9.70 1.59
N ILE A 407 -13.95 -10.60 1.11
CA ILE A 407 -14.64 -11.59 1.96
C ILE A 407 -13.63 -12.55 2.57
N GLY A 408 -12.65 -13.02 1.79
CA GLY A 408 -11.61 -13.90 2.28
C GLY A 408 -10.71 -13.19 3.30
N VAL A 409 -10.37 -11.92 3.07
CA VAL A 409 -9.60 -11.12 4.05
C VAL A 409 -10.39 -10.90 5.35
N PHE A 410 -11.67 -10.54 5.25
CA PHE A 410 -12.56 -10.37 6.40
C PHE A 410 -12.63 -11.67 7.21
N ALA A 411 -12.96 -12.78 6.56
CA ALA A 411 -13.09 -14.10 7.17
C ALA A 411 -11.75 -14.85 7.33
N HIS A 412 -10.61 -14.14 7.50
CA HIS A 412 -9.29 -14.77 7.57
C HIS A 412 -9.24 -15.92 8.60
N GLY A 413 -8.69 -17.07 8.19
CA GLY A 413 -8.60 -18.27 9.03
C GLY A 413 -9.93 -19.02 9.25
N ASN A 414 -11.05 -18.52 8.73
CA ASN A 414 -12.36 -19.16 8.78
C ASN A 414 -12.93 -19.36 7.35
N PRO A 415 -12.52 -20.43 6.64
CA PRO A 415 -12.96 -20.68 5.26
C PRO A 415 -14.46 -20.99 5.15
N GLU A 416 -15.08 -21.51 6.21
CA GLU A 416 -16.53 -21.75 6.25
C GLU A 416 -17.32 -20.44 6.21
N LEU A 417 -16.97 -19.48 7.07
CA LEU A 417 -17.55 -18.15 7.07
C LEU A 417 -17.30 -17.43 5.74
N ALA A 418 -16.08 -17.54 5.20
CA ALA A 418 -15.73 -16.96 3.90
C ALA A 418 -16.63 -17.50 2.78
N SER A 419 -16.82 -18.83 2.75
CA SER A 419 -17.71 -19.52 1.83
C SER A 419 -19.16 -19.06 2.00
N GLU A 420 -19.68 -19.01 3.22
CA GLU A 420 -21.05 -18.57 3.50
C GLU A 420 -21.31 -17.15 3.00
N ILE A 421 -20.43 -16.21 3.32
CA ILE A 421 -20.54 -14.81 2.92
C ILE A 421 -20.42 -14.68 1.40
N ALA A 422 -19.46 -15.36 0.76
CA ALA A 422 -19.28 -15.31 -0.68
C ALA A 422 -20.47 -15.87 -1.45
N ARG A 423 -21.12 -16.91 -0.92
CA ARG A 423 -22.39 -17.38 -1.48
C ARG A 423 -23.46 -16.31 -1.35
N LYS A 424 -23.64 -15.72 -0.18
CA LYS A 424 -24.65 -14.65 0.03
C LYS A 424 -24.42 -13.47 -0.91
N ASP A 425 -23.18 -12.99 -1.05
CA ASP A 425 -22.83 -11.91 -1.98
C ASP A 425 -23.12 -12.26 -3.43
N ALA A 426 -22.67 -13.44 -3.88
CA ALA A 426 -22.88 -13.87 -5.26
C ALA A 426 -24.37 -13.96 -5.60
N HIS A 427 -25.23 -14.40 -4.68
CA HIS A 427 -26.68 -14.46 -4.92
C HIS A 427 -27.32 -13.09 -5.15
N LEU A 428 -26.70 -11.99 -4.69
CA LEU A 428 -27.23 -10.65 -4.93
C LEU A 428 -27.21 -10.27 -6.42
N THR A 429 -26.26 -10.79 -7.19
CA THR A 429 -26.10 -10.37 -8.59
C THR A 429 -25.92 -11.48 -9.61
N HIS A 430 -25.36 -12.62 -9.20
CA HIS A 430 -25.04 -13.76 -10.05
C HIS A 430 -25.41 -15.08 -9.35
N PRO A 431 -26.71 -15.36 -9.12
CA PRO A 431 -27.16 -16.50 -8.34
C PRO A 431 -27.02 -17.86 -9.07
N ASN A 432 -26.36 -17.90 -10.24
CA ASN A 432 -26.05 -19.14 -10.93
C ASN A 432 -25.19 -20.06 -10.05
N ARG A 433 -25.56 -21.35 -9.98
CA ARG A 433 -24.88 -22.36 -9.14
C ARG A 433 -23.38 -22.47 -9.36
N VAL A 434 -22.89 -22.28 -10.59
CA VAL A 434 -21.45 -22.32 -10.93
C VAL A 434 -20.76 -21.08 -10.39
N THR A 435 -21.34 -19.89 -10.60
CA THR A 435 -20.79 -18.63 -10.11
C THR A 435 -20.73 -18.62 -8.58
N VAL A 436 -21.81 -19.03 -7.92
CA VAL A 436 -21.89 -19.16 -6.45
C VAL A 436 -20.82 -20.12 -5.92
N ALA A 437 -20.65 -21.29 -6.56
CA ALA A 437 -19.64 -22.27 -6.17
C ALA A 437 -18.20 -21.74 -6.35
N ALA A 438 -17.93 -21.02 -7.45
CA ALA A 438 -16.61 -20.43 -7.71
C ALA A 438 -16.27 -19.34 -6.69
N ASN A 439 -17.24 -18.48 -6.34
CA ASN A 439 -17.08 -17.45 -5.33
C ASN A 439 -16.80 -18.04 -3.94
N SER A 440 -17.58 -19.07 -3.57
CA SER A 440 -17.41 -19.84 -2.34
C SER A 440 -16.00 -20.42 -2.20
N ALA A 441 -15.53 -21.14 -3.23
CA ALA A 441 -14.21 -21.75 -3.26
C ALA A 441 -13.08 -20.71 -3.22
N PHE A 442 -13.22 -19.63 -3.98
CA PHE A 442 -12.23 -18.56 -4.06
C PHE A 442 -12.05 -17.81 -2.73
N ALA A 443 -13.16 -17.41 -2.09
CA ALA A 443 -13.11 -16.73 -0.79
C ALA A 443 -12.54 -17.63 0.31
N ALA A 444 -12.89 -18.93 0.32
CA ALA A 444 -12.32 -19.90 1.25
C ALA A 444 -10.79 -20.04 1.09
N ALA A 445 -10.29 -20.08 -0.15
CA ALA A 445 -8.85 -20.14 -0.42
C ALA A 445 -8.12 -18.86 0.05
N ILE A 446 -8.68 -17.68 -0.22
CA ILE A 446 -8.10 -16.42 0.26
C ILE A 446 -8.12 -16.34 1.79
N SER A 447 -9.19 -16.81 2.44
CA SER A 447 -9.31 -16.82 3.89
C SER A 447 -8.15 -17.54 4.58
N ILE A 448 -7.86 -18.77 4.17
CA ILE A 448 -6.73 -19.50 4.76
C ILE A 448 -5.38 -19.01 4.23
N GLY A 449 -5.31 -18.53 2.99
CA GLY A 449 -4.12 -17.91 2.42
C GLY A 449 -3.68 -16.70 3.26
N THR A 450 -4.59 -15.78 3.54
CA THR A 450 -4.36 -14.64 4.43
C THR A 450 -3.91 -15.07 5.83
N ALA A 451 -4.41 -16.21 6.33
CA ALA A 451 -4.02 -16.78 7.62
C ALA A 451 -2.68 -17.54 7.63
N GLY A 452 -1.95 -17.57 6.52
CA GLY A 452 -0.60 -18.15 6.46
C GLY A 452 -0.46 -19.42 5.64
N ALA A 453 -1.56 -19.98 5.12
CA ALA A 453 -1.56 -21.24 4.39
C ALA A 453 -0.69 -21.22 3.12
N ASN A 454 -0.19 -22.39 2.72
CA ASN A 454 0.49 -22.61 1.46
C ASN A 454 -0.49 -22.86 0.29
N GLU A 455 0.03 -22.96 -0.92
CA GLU A 455 -0.74 -23.14 -2.16
C GLU A 455 -1.59 -24.42 -2.19
N GLU A 456 -1.10 -25.53 -1.64
CA GLU A 456 -1.82 -26.80 -1.58
C GLU A 456 -2.96 -26.77 -0.56
N GLU A 457 -2.74 -26.12 0.58
CA GLU A 457 -3.78 -25.87 1.58
C GLU A 457 -4.87 -24.97 0.99
N MET A 458 -4.50 -23.86 0.34
CA MET A 458 -5.41 -22.95 -0.36
C MET A 458 -6.26 -23.67 -1.42
N TRP A 459 -5.65 -24.51 -2.23
CA TRP A 459 -6.35 -25.36 -3.20
C TRP A 459 -7.31 -26.34 -2.51
N SER A 460 -6.88 -26.94 -1.40
CA SER A 460 -7.68 -27.91 -0.63
C SER A 460 -8.92 -27.25 -0.02
N ALA A 461 -8.80 -26.04 0.53
CA ALA A 461 -9.93 -25.26 1.01
C ALA A 461 -10.90 -24.91 -0.14
N ALA A 462 -10.36 -24.46 -1.28
CA ALA A 462 -11.21 -24.19 -2.46
C ALA A 462 -12.02 -25.42 -2.87
N TYR A 463 -11.38 -26.59 -2.90
CA TYR A 463 -12.01 -27.85 -3.27
C TYR A 463 -13.13 -28.24 -2.30
N ALA A 464 -12.84 -28.18 -0.99
CA ALA A 464 -13.78 -28.51 0.08
C ALA A 464 -15.01 -27.59 0.08
N TYR A 465 -14.80 -26.29 -0.14
CA TYR A 465 -15.86 -25.27 -0.08
C TYR A 465 -16.47 -24.92 -1.44
N SER A 466 -16.28 -25.76 -2.47
CA SER A 466 -16.97 -25.62 -3.76
C SER A 466 -18.46 -26.00 -3.70
N GLY A 467 -18.90 -26.66 -2.62
CA GLY A 467 -20.29 -27.10 -2.41
C GLY A 467 -20.64 -28.42 -3.08
N GLU A 468 -21.68 -29.12 -2.60
CA GLU A 468 -22.00 -30.51 -3.03
C GLU A 468 -22.91 -30.60 -4.27
N ASN A 469 -23.38 -29.47 -4.80
CA ASN A 469 -24.25 -29.46 -5.97
C ASN A 469 -23.48 -29.54 -7.29
N SER A 470 -24.20 -29.69 -8.40
CA SER A 470 -23.62 -29.76 -9.76
C SER A 470 -22.80 -28.54 -10.17
N GLY A 471 -23.02 -27.36 -9.60
CA GLY A 471 -22.13 -26.21 -9.78
C GLY A 471 -20.76 -26.43 -9.12
N GLY A 472 -20.76 -26.99 -7.91
CA GLY A 472 -19.56 -27.39 -7.20
C GLY A 472 -18.76 -28.48 -7.90
N ASP A 473 -19.42 -29.44 -8.56
CA ASP A 473 -18.75 -30.46 -9.37
C ASP A 473 -17.95 -29.85 -10.53
N VAL A 474 -18.54 -28.86 -11.21
CA VAL A 474 -17.88 -28.14 -12.31
C VAL A 474 -16.67 -27.35 -11.80
N VAL A 475 -16.80 -26.69 -10.65
CA VAL A 475 -15.71 -25.92 -10.04
C VAL A 475 -14.57 -26.84 -9.57
N ARG A 476 -14.88 -27.96 -8.91
CA ARG A 476 -13.89 -28.99 -8.53
C ARG A 476 -13.12 -29.51 -9.74
N LYS A 477 -13.80 -29.77 -10.85
CA LYS A 477 -13.14 -30.18 -12.09
C LYS A 477 -12.14 -29.12 -12.57
N ARG A 478 -12.54 -27.83 -12.57
CA ARG A 478 -11.65 -26.72 -12.93
C ARG A 478 -10.45 -26.59 -11.97
N LEU A 479 -10.63 -26.83 -10.67
CA LEU A 479 -9.52 -26.89 -9.71
C LEU A 479 -8.53 -28.02 -10.02
N ILE A 480 -9.02 -29.21 -10.41
CA ILE A 480 -8.16 -30.33 -10.82
C ILE A 480 -7.39 -29.97 -12.10
N ASP A 481 -8.07 -29.43 -13.11
CA ASP A 481 -7.45 -29.03 -14.37
C ASP A 481 -6.40 -27.91 -14.16
N ALA A 482 -6.69 -26.95 -13.27
CA ALA A 482 -5.79 -25.84 -12.93
C ALA A 482 -4.40 -26.29 -12.45
N ARG A 483 -4.27 -27.51 -11.88
CA ARG A 483 -2.94 -28.02 -11.48
C ARG A 483 -1.94 -28.12 -12.63
N THR A 484 -2.41 -28.26 -13.87
CA THR A 484 -1.54 -28.49 -15.03
C THR A 484 -1.88 -27.67 -16.26
N LYS A 485 -3.08 -27.06 -16.32
CA LYS A 485 -3.58 -26.41 -17.54
C LYS A 485 -4.20 -25.05 -17.24
N ARG A 486 -3.88 -24.09 -18.11
CA ARG A 486 -4.67 -22.86 -18.27
C ARG A 486 -6.04 -23.16 -18.88
N PRO A 487 -7.04 -22.28 -18.66
CA PRO A 487 -8.26 -22.30 -19.46
C PRO A 487 -7.93 -22.01 -20.93
N ALA A 488 -8.76 -22.52 -21.84
CA ALA A 488 -8.65 -22.26 -23.27
C ALA A 488 -9.55 -21.11 -23.74
N GLU A 489 -10.44 -20.63 -22.85
CA GLU A 489 -11.61 -19.84 -23.22
C GLU A 489 -11.41 -18.32 -23.16
N TYR A 490 -10.19 -17.83 -22.87
CA TYR A 490 -9.88 -16.40 -22.68
C TYR A 490 -10.51 -15.46 -23.72
N GLN A 491 -10.43 -15.82 -25.00
CA GLN A 491 -10.90 -14.95 -26.11
C GLN A 491 -12.26 -15.35 -26.69
N HIS A 492 -12.72 -16.57 -26.46
CA HIS A 492 -13.96 -17.08 -27.06
C HIS A 492 -15.16 -17.07 -26.10
N GLN A 493 -14.91 -16.97 -24.79
CA GLN A 493 -15.93 -16.78 -23.75
C GLN A 493 -15.46 -15.73 -22.73
N MET A 494 -15.20 -14.52 -23.22
CA MET A 494 -14.83 -13.37 -22.38
C MET A 494 -15.90 -13.13 -21.30
N GLY A 495 -15.49 -12.80 -20.08
CA GLY A 495 -16.40 -12.63 -18.94
C GLY A 495 -16.84 -13.94 -18.25
N TRP A 496 -16.42 -15.13 -18.71
CA TRP A 496 -16.85 -16.38 -18.09
C TRP A 496 -16.12 -16.67 -16.77
N VAL A 497 -16.87 -16.89 -15.70
CA VAL A 497 -16.35 -17.09 -14.33
C VAL A 497 -15.29 -18.18 -14.22
N LEU A 498 -15.42 -19.27 -14.98
CA LEU A 498 -14.49 -20.40 -14.90
C LEU A 498 -13.13 -20.12 -15.57
N THR A 499 -13.08 -19.19 -16.52
CA THR A 499 -11.82 -18.74 -17.15
C THR A 499 -10.95 -18.07 -16.09
N ALA A 500 -11.47 -17.02 -15.44
CA ALA A 500 -10.73 -16.29 -14.41
C ALA A 500 -10.37 -17.21 -13.23
N PHE A 501 -11.32 -18.02 -12.78
CA PHE A 501 -11.14 -18.94 -11.66
C PHE A 501 -10.03 -19.97 -11.94
N GLN A 502 -10.10 -20.71 -13.07
CA GLN A 502 -9.09 -21.71 -13.40
C GLN A 502 -7.71 -21.06 -13.60
N ASN A 503 -7.65 -19.89 -14.24
CA ASN A 503 -6.40 -19.16 -14.44
C ASN A 503 -5.72 -18.78 -13.12
N ALA A 504 -6.47 -18.25 -12.16
CA ALA A 504 -5.94 -17.85 -10.85
C ALA A 504 -5.33 -19.05 -10.11
N PHE A 505 -6.07 -20.18 -10.04
CA PHE A 505 -5.55 -21.40 -9.42
C PHE A 505 -4.39 -22.02 -10.21
N TYR A 506 -4.37 -21.91 -11.55
CA TYR A 506 -3.23 -22.36 -12.33
C TYR A 506 -1.96 -21.58 -11.96
N CYS A 507 -2.07 -20.25 -11.85
CA CYS A 507 -0.92 -19.43 -11.48
C CYS A 507 -0.45 -19.69 -10.05
N LEU A 508 -1.39 -19.91 -9.12
CA LEU A 508 -1.08 -20.31 -7.74
C LEU A 508 -0.35 -21.66 -7.69
N MET A 509 -0.89 -22.70 -8.34
CA MET A 509 -0.31 -24.05 -8.32
C MET A 509 1.01 -24.15 -9.09
N ALA A 510 1.22 -23.29 -10.08
CA ALA A 510 2.49 -23.17 -10.79
C ALA A 510 3.58 -22.43 -9.98
N GLY A 511 3.26 -21.92 -8.78
CA GLY A 511 4.21 -21.19 -7.93
C GLY A 511 4.72 -19.89 -8.56
N LYS A 512 3.94 -19.26 -9.45
CA LYS A 512 4.35 -18.02 -10.12
C LYS A 512 4.49 -16.90 -9.09
N SER A 513 5.49 -16.02 -9.28
CA SER A 513 5.51 -14.73 -8.57
C SER A 513 4.24 -13.95 -8.91
N LEU A 514 3.75 -13.10 -8.00
CA LEU A 514 2.55 -12.29 -8.24
C LEU A 514 2.68 -11.47 -9.53
N ARG A 515 3.84 -10.84 -9.76
CA ARG A 515 4.15 -10.13 -10.99
C ARG A 515 3.94 -11.03 -12.21
N ASP A 516 4.59 -12.19 -12.25
CA ASP A 516 4.54 -13.06 -13.43
C ASP A 516 3.18 -13.72 -13.60
N ALA A 517 2.46 -13.98 -12.51
CA ALA A 517 1.08 -14.46 -12.51
C ALA A 517 0.15 -13.46 -13.21
N VAL A 518 0.21 -12.19 -12.79
CA VAL A 518 -0.59 -11.10 -13.38
C VAL A 518 -0.18 -10.85 -14.84
N VAL A 519 1.11 -10.62 -15.12
CA VAL A 519 1.61 -10.33 -16.49
C VAL A 519 1.25 -11.46 -17.46
N SER A 520 1.47 -12.71 -17.07
CA SER A 520 1.17 -13.85 -17.94
C SER A 520 -0.32 -14.19 -18.01
N THR A 521 -1.16 -13.60 -17.17
CA THR A 521 -2.62 -13.62 -17.29
C THR A 521 -3.07 -12.58 -18.32
N VAL A 522 -2.61 -11.34 -18.19
CA VAL A 522 -2.91 -10.24 -19.13
C VAL A 522 -2.49 -10.61 -20.56
N ALA A 523 -1.34 -11.28 -20.72
CA ALA A 523 -0.85 -11.73 -22.02
C ALA A 523 -1.81 -12.68 -22.79
N GLN A 524 -2.82 -13.26 -22.13
CA GLN A 524 -3.77 -14.17 -22.79
C GLN A 524 -4.88 -13.45 -23.55
N GLY A 525 -5.05 -12.15 -23.32
CA GLY A 525 -6.08 -11.33 -23.96
C GLY A 525 -7.51 -11.63 -23.50
N GLY A 526 -8.46 -10.99 -24.16
CA GLY A 526 -9.87 -11.02 -23.81
C GLY A 526 -10.18 -10.16 -22.60
N ASP A 527 -10.75 -10.77 -21.57
CA ASP A 527 -11.24 -10.11 -20.36
C ASP A 527 -10.10 -9.91 -19.33
N THR A 528 -9.10 -9.09 -19.70
CA THR A 528 -7.78 -9.12 -19.07
C THR A 528 -7.73 -8.47 -17.70
N ASP A 529 -8.46 -7.39 -17.47
CA ASP A 529 -8.66 -6.74 -16.17
C ASP A 529 -9.24 -7.71 -15.15
N THR A 530 -10.39 -8.34 -15.44
CA THR A 530 -11.02 -9.23 -14.47
C THR A 530 -10.20 -10.50 -14.21
N ASN A 531 -9.65 -11.11 -15.27
CA ASN A 531 -8.80 -12.28 -15.11
C ASN A 531 -7.56 -11.97 -14.25
N ALA A 532 -6.95 -10.80 -14.44
CA ALA A 532 -5.77 -10.36 -13.70
C ALA A 532 -6.11 -9.92 -12.27
N ALA A 533 -7.25 -9.27 -12.04
CA ALA A 533 -7.73 -8.88 -10.71
C ALA A 533 -7.92 -10.11 -9.81
N ILE A 534 -8.62 -11.13 -10.31
CA ILE A 534 -8.88 -12.38 -9.58
C ILE A 534 -7.56 -13.15 -9.34
N CYS A 535 -6.68 -13.21 -10.34
CA CYS A 535 -5.37 -13.85 -10.20
C CYS A 535 -4.48 -13.14 -9.18
N GLY A 536 -4.40 -11.81 -9.25
CA GLY A 536 -3.60 -10.97 -8.36
C GLY A 536 -4.07 -11.06 -6.91
N ALA A 537 -5.38 -11.10 -6.68
CA ALA A 537 -5.96 -11.30 -5.35
C ALA A 537 -5.53 -12.64 -4.72
N LEU A 538 -5.69 -13.75 -5.46
CA LEU A 538 -5.40 -15.09 -4.93
C LEU A 538 -3.91 -15.29 -4.66
N VAL A 539 -3.04 -14.89 -5.60
CA VAL A 539 -1.58 -15.00 -5.42
C VAL A 539 -1.10 -14.01 -4.35
N GLY A 540 -1.74 -12.83 -4.25
CA GLY A 540 -1.52 -11.84 -3.19
C GLY A 540 -1.77 -12.39 -1.79
N ALA A 541 -2.85 -13.17 -1.61
CA ALA A 541 -3.15 -13.83 -0.34
C ALA A 541 -2.06 -14.82 0.09
N ARG A 542 -1.31 -15.40 -0.86
CA ARG A 542 -0.22 -16.34 -0.61
C ARG A 542 1.12 -15.67 -0.35
N GLN A 543 1.43 -14.60 -1.10
CA GLN A 543 2.79 -14.02 -1.17
C GLN A 543 2.92 -12.67 -0.44
N GLY A 544 1.81 -11.98 -0.20
CA GLY A 544 1.77 -10.72 0.55
C GLY A 544 2.22 -9.48 -0.22
N ARG A 545 2.10 -8.33 0.46
CA ARG A 545 2.26 -6.98 -0.08
C ARG A 545 3.52 -6.81 -0.92
N ASP A 546 4.67 -7.29 -0.43
CA ASP A 546 5.96 -7.02 -1.07
C ASP A 546 6.17 -7.85 -2.35
N ALA A 547 5.32 -8.85 -2.63
CA ALA A 547 5.27 -9.53 -3.91
C ALA A 547 4.62 -8.67 -5.01
N VAL A 548 3.82 -7.66 -4.64
CA VAL A 548 3.31 -6.67 -5.59
C VAL A 548 4.45 -5.70 -5.94
N PRO A 549 4.83 -5.58 -7.23
CA PRO A 549 5.88 -4.65 -7.65
C PRO A 549 5.68 -3.25 -7.07
N LEU A 550 6.77 -2.63 -6.61
CA LEU A 550 6.70 -1.32 -5.96
C LEU A 550 6.06 -0.27 -6.88
N GLN A 551 6.33 -0.33 -8.19
CA GLN A 551 5.73 0.54 -9.19
C GLN A 551 4.20 0.42 -9.22
N TRP A 552 3.65 -0.79 -9.13
CA TRP A 552 2.20 -1.03 -9.08
C TRP A 552 1.61 -0.57 -7.76
N ARG A 553 2.25 -0.89 -6.63
CA ARG A 553 1.80 -0.42 -5.30
C ARG A 553 1.71 1.10 -5.26
N ASN A 554 2.76 1.76 -5.73
CA ASN A 554 2.80 3.21 -5.77
C ASN A 554 1.72 3.79 -6.70
N ALA A 555 1.48 3.20 -7.87
CA ALA A 555 0.39 3.63 -8.74
C ALA A 555 -0.96 3.54 -8.01
N VAL A 556 -1.28 2.40 -7.39
CA VAL A 556 -2.53 2.21 -6.64
C VAL A 556 -2.64 3.18 -5.46
N LEU A 557 -1.64 3.24 -4.57
CA LEU A 557 -1.68 4.05 -3.33
C LEU A 557 -1.65 5.56 -3.54
N THR A 558 -1.39 6.01 -4.77
CA THR A 558 -1.39 7.43 -5.12
C THR A 558 -2.45 7.79 -6.16
N CYS A 559 -3.29 6.82 -6.54
CA CYS A 559 -4.37 7.00 -7.50
C CYS A 559 -5.54 7.77 -6.88
N ARG A 560 -5.81 8.96 -7.43
CA ARG A 560 -6.93 9.82 -7.03
C ARG A 560 -7.60 10.37 -8.29
N PRO A 561 -8.60 9.66 -8.85
CA PRO A 561 -9.31 10.09 -10.05
C PRO A 561 -10.26 11.26 -9.72
N ILE A 562 -9.68 12.43 -9.46
CA ILE A 562 -10.40 13.69 -9.25
C ILE A 562 -10.93 14.24 -10.57
N GLU A 563 -11.87 15.18 -10.49
CA GLU A 563 -12.20 16.03 -11.63
C GLU A 563 -11.04 17.02 -11.87
N GLY A 564 -10.32 16.84 -12.99
CA GLY A 564 -9.13 17.64 -13.29
C GLY A 564 -8.53 17.33 -14.66
N LYS A 565 -7.64 18.22 -15.11
CA LYS A 565 -6.95 18.08 -16.40
C LYS A 565 -6.17 16.77 -16.47
N GLY A 566 -6.35 16.00 -17.54
CA GLY A 566 -5.65 14.73 -17.76
C GLY A 566 -6.30 13.51 -17.11
N ILE A 567 -7.42 13.68 -16.40
CA ILE A 567 -8.17 12.58 -15.79
C ILE A 567 -9.49 12.43 -16.55
N ARG A 568 -9.63 11.34 -17.30
CA ARG A 568 -10.80 11.12 -18.17
C ARG A 568 -12.03 10.65 -17.40
N HIS A 569 -11.83 9.79 -16.41
CA HIS A 569 -12.90 9.13 -15.68
C HIS A 569 -12.80 9.47 -14.18
N PRO A 570 -13.22 10.68 -13.76
CA PRO A 570 -13.22 11.02 -12.34
C PRO A 570 -14.20 10.12 -11.57
N ARG A 571 -13.81 9.71 -10.36
CA ARG A 571 -14.62 8.82 -9.51
C ARG A 571 -14.82 9.41 -8.12
N PRO A 572 -15.95 9.13 -7.45
CA PRO A 572 -16.12 9.46 -6.05
C PRO A 572 -15.04 8.85 -5.16
N LYS A 573 -14.67 9.55 -4.09
CA LYS A 573 -13.63 9.14 -3.13
C LYS A 573 -13.86 7.78 -2.50
N ALA A 574 -15.11 7.35 -2.37
CA ALA A 574 -15.46 6.02 -1.84
C ALA A 574 -14.85 4.87 -2.68
N PHE A 575 -14.54 5.13 -3.95
CA PHE A 575 -13.98 4.17 -4.89
C PHE A 575 -12.51 4.44 -5.21
N TRP A 576 -11.87 5.37 -4.49
CA TRP A 576 -10.42 5.55 -4.62
C TRP A 576 -9.70 4.42 -3.88
N PRO A 577 -8.62 3.87 -4.45
CA PRO A 577 -7.85 2.80 -3.83
C PRO A 577 -6.74 3.31 -2.90
N ASP A 578 -6.67 4.62 -2.62
CA ASP A 578 -5.50 5.26 -2.01
C ASP A 578 -5.32 4.97 -0.50
N ASP A 579 -6.30 4.33 0.14
CA ASP A 579 -6.27 3.84 1.53
C ASP A 579 -6.33 2.30 1.62
N THR A 580 -5.93 1.59 0.57
CA THR A 580 -6.04 0.12 0.49
C THR A 580 -5.29 -0.59 1.63
N LEU A 581 -4.17 -0.04 2.10
CA LEU A 581 -3.41 -0.65 3.20
C LEU A 581 -4.19 -0.63 4.51
N GLU A 582 -4.81 0.51 4.80
CA GLU A 582 -5.67 0.72 5.96
C GLU A 582 -6.96 -0.08 5.85
N LEU A 583 -7.52 -0.20 4.64
CA LEU A 583 -8.72 -0.99 4.38
C LEU A 583 -8.48 -2.49 4.60
N ALA A 584 -7.32 -3.01 4.18
CA ALA A 584 -6.93 -4.40 4.46
C ALA A 584 -6.82 -4.67 5.97
N GLU A 585 -6.22 -3.74 6.73
CA GLU A 585 -6.13 -3.85 8.19
C GLU A 585 -7.50 -3.76 8.86
N ALA A 586 -8.37 -2.86 8.39
CA ALA A 586 -9.74 -2.72 8.89
C ALA A 586 -10.57 -3.99 8.67
N LEU A 587 -10.43 -4.67 7.52
CA LEU A 587 -11.09 -5.94 7.26
C LEU A 587 -10.68 -7.03 8.24
N LEU A 588 -9.37 -7.15 8.51
CA LEU A 588 -8.85 -8.10 9.50
C LEU A 588 -9.35 -7.79 10.92
N ALA A 589 -9.55 -6.51 11.23
CA ALA A 589 -10.02 -6.07 12.54
C ALA A 589 -11.55 -6.23 12.72
N ALA A 590 -12.31 -6.20 11.62
CA ALA A 590 -13.77 -6.20 11.63
C ALA A 590 -14.41 -7.56 11.95
N ASN A 591 -13.67 -8.67 11.84
CA ASN A 591 -14.15 -10.03 12.10
C ASN A 591 -13.59 -10.61 13.40
N ARG A 592 -13.84 -9.95 14.53
CA ARG A 592 -13.33 -10.37 15.85
C ARG A 592 -14.43 -10.60 16.87
#